data_AF-A0A4R4KBI7-F1
#
_entry.id   AF-A0A4R4KBI7-F1
#
_cell.length_a   1.000
_cell.length_b   1.000
_cell.length_c   1.000
_cell.angle_alpha   90.00
_cell.angle_beta   90.00
_cell.angle_gamma   90.00
#
_symmetry.space_group_name_H-M   'P 1'
#
loop_
_entity.id
_entity.type
_entity.pdbx_description
1 polymer ?
#
loop_
_entity_poly.entity_id
_entity_poly.type
_entity_poly.pdbx_seq_one_letter_code
_entity_poly.pdbx_strand_id
1 'polypeptide(L)'
;MQKTIFLWAISLGLSVGFCSSVQAQNREVETEISLEFNERQLEKHLTTYKEQLNLSRRQERKIKAVQKRYTKKEEKLAQEKGLKLGQKRALQKEKAEALLFILDEEQIEKLNSLAGRKGLFKRII
;
A
#
# COMPACT_ATOMS: atom_id res chain seq x y z
N MET A 1 -25.88 -8.42 -59.99
CA MET A 1 -25.04 -7.24 -60.24
C MET A 1 -25.86 -6.16 -60.94
N GLN A 2 -26.31 -5.13 -60.22
CA GLN A 2 -26.88 -3.85 -60.69
C GLN A 2 -26.55 -2.83 -59.57
N LYS A 3 -25.66 -1.82 -59.77
CA LYS A 3 -25.92 -0.43 -60.24
C LYS A 3 -27.04 0.24 -59.41
N THR A 4 -26.94 1.38 -58.72
CA THR A 4 -26.14 2.64 -58.79
C THR A 4 -26.55 3.50 -57.58
N ILE A 5 -25.63 4.01 -56.76
CA ILE A 5 -25.23 5.44 -56.57
C ILE A 5 -26.37 6.51 -56.55
N PHE A 6 -26.57 7.14 -55.39
CA PHE A 6 -26.95 8.57 -55.15
C PHE A 6 -26.64 8.86 -53.65
N LEU A 7 -25.51 9.44 -53.20
CA LEU A 7 -24.89 10.76 -53.35
C LEU A 7 -25.68 11.93 -52.69
N TRP A 8 -24.98 12.63 -51.77
CA TRP A 8 -25.21 13.97 -51.15
C TRP A 8 -26.11 14.03 -49.90
N ALA A 9 -25.84 14.78 -48.82
CA ALA A 9 -24.77 15.74 -48.52
C ALA A 9 -24.79 16.14 -47.01
N ILE A 10 -23.58 16.38 -46.48
CA ILE A 10 -23.13 17.56 -45.71
C ILE A 10 -23.95 18.00 -44.46
N SER A 11 -23.31 17.87 -43.28
CA SER A 11 -23.04 18.99 -42.35
C SER A 11 -22.00 18.53 -41.32
N LEU A 12 -20.72 18.88 -41.47
CA LEU A 12 -20.09 20.06 -40.84
C LEU A 12 -20.39 20.18 -39.34
N GLY A 13 -19.47 19.68 -38.53
CA GLY A 13 -19.33 19.96 -37.10
C GLY A 13 -17.84 20.01 -36.78
N LEU A 14 -17.27 21.20 -36.94
CA LEU A 14 -15.85 21.54 -36.81
C LEU A 14 -15.66 22.24 -35.46
N SER A 15 -14.89 21.63 -34.54
CA SER A 15 -14.26 22.27 -33.38
C SER A 15 -13.24 21.28 -32.80
N VAL A 16 -12.01 21.27 -33.30
CA VAL A 16 -10.85 22.02 -32.80
C VAL A 16 -10.49 21.66 -31.36
N GLY A 17 -9.35 20.98 -31.24
CA GLY A 17 -8.38 21.24 -30.18
C GLY A 17 -8.31 20.23 -29.05
N PHE A 18 -7.48 19.19 -29.20
CA PHE A 18 -6.52 18.92 -28.14
C PHE A 18 -5.19 18.44 -28.73
N CYS A 19 -4.14 19.12 -28.27
CA CYS A 19 -2.79 19.11 -28.78
C CYS A 19 -2.10 17.76 -28.49
N SER A 20 -1.54 17.13 -29.52
CA SER A 20 -0.55 16.07 -29.36
C SER A 20 0.82 16.71 -29.26
N SER A 21 1.35 16.89 -28.05
CA SER A 21 2.78 17.07 -27.84
C SER A 21 3.34 15.81 -27.18
N VAL A 22 3.79 14.88 -28.02
CA VAL A 22 4.74 13.85 -27.62
C VAL A 22 6.03 14.57 -27.25
N GLN A 23 6.40 14.52 -25.98
CA GLN A 23 7.75 14.79 -25.54
C GLN A 23 8.21 13.58 -24.74
N ALA A 24 8.89 12.68 -25.44
CA ALA A 24 9.72 11.66 -24.84
C ALA A 24 11.06 12.30 -24.46
N GLN A 25 11.50 12.07 -23.21
CA GLN A 25 12.86 12.16 -22.62
C GLN A 25 12.77 12.84 -21.24
N ASN A 26 13.44 12.42 -20.17
CA ASN A 26 14.15 11.20 -19.77
C ASN A 26 14.46 11.44 -18.27
N ARG A 27 14.25 10.44 -17.40
CA ARG A 27 14.81 10.32 -16.02
C ARG A 27 14.59 11.49 -15.04
N GLU A 28 13.72 11.25 -14.08
CA GLU A 28 14.21 10.87 -12.76
C GLU A 28 13.43 9.63 -12.30
N VAL A 29 14.18 8.58 -12.01
CA VAL A 29 13.69 7.33 -11.46
C VAL A 29 13.38 7.62 -9.99
N GLU A 30 12.27 8.30 -9.73
CA GLU A 30 11.55 8.03 -8.50
C GLU A 30 10.82 6.73 -8.76
N THR A 31 11.53 5.62 -8.56
CA THR A 31 10.88 4.43 -8.02
C THR A 31 10.32 4.82 -6.66
N GLU A 32 9.26 5.63 -6.64
CA GLU A 32 8.18 5.48 -5.67
C GLU A 32 7.66 4.08 -5.90
N ILE A 33 8.38 3.13 -5.30
CA ILE A 33 7.84 1.85 -4.94
C ILE A 33 6.78 2.19 -3.90
N SER A 34 5.64 2.66 -4.37
CA SER A 34 4.35 2.55 -3.72
C SER A 34 4.01 1.06 -3.70
N LEU A 35 4.85 0.29 -3.00
CA LEU A 35 4.39 -0.95 -2.40
C LEU A 35 3.34 -0.47 -1.42
N GLU A 36 2.10 -0.52 -1.89
CA GLU A 36 0.89 -0.43 -1.10
C GLU A 36 1.12 -1.31 0.13
N PHE A 37 1.60 -0.66 1.18
CA PHE A 37 2.13 -1.33 2.34
C PHE A 37 0.96 -2.07 2.95
N ASN A 38 0.95 -3.38 2.78
CA ASN A 38 -0.20 -4.17 3.18
C ASN A 38 -0.09 -4.40 4.68
N GLU A 39 -0.54 -3.41 5.44
CA GLU A 39 -0.52 -3.33 6.90
C GLU A 39 -1.08 -4.62 7.54
N ARG A 40 -2.12 -5.19 6.92
CA ARG A 40 -2.73 -6.46 7.35
C ARG A 40 -1.81 -7.67 7.13
N GLN A 41 -0.98 -7.64 6.09
CA GLN A 41 -0.01 -8.71 5.82
C GLN A 41 1.16 -8.67 6.80
N LEU A 42 1.60 -7.50 7.26
CA LEU A 42 2.69 -7.42 8.24
C LEU A 42 2.37 -8.21 9.51
N GLU A 43 1.19 -8.00 10.08
CA GLU A 43 0.77 -8.71 11.28
C GLU A 43 0.68 -10.21 11.07
N LYS A 44 0.09 -10.62 9.94
CA LYS A 44 -0.03 -12.03 9.57
C LYS A 44 1.34 -12.68 9.36
N HIS A 45 2.29 -11.97 8.76
CA HIS A 45 3.64 -12.47 8.55
C HIS A 45 4.42 -12.54 9.86
N LEU A 46 4.24 -11.57 10.76
CA LEU A 46 4.84 -11.63 12.09
C LEU A 46 4.34 -12.80 12.93
N THR A 47 3.07 -13.18 12.81
CA THR A 47 2.54 -14.37 13.50
C THR A 47 2.95 -15.65 12.80
N THR A 48 2.93 -15.70 11.46
CA THR A 48 3.25 -16.90 10.68
C THR A 48 4.73 -17.25 10.75
N TYR A 49 5.60 -16.24 10.64
CA TYR A 49 7.05 -16.40 10.59
C TYR A 49 7.73 -16.15 11.94
N LYS A 50 6.95 -16.15 13.04
CA LYS A 50 7.43 -15.85 14.39
C LYS A 50 8.67 -16.68 14.76
N GLU A 51 8.59 -17.99 14.52
CA GLU A 51 9.66 -18.95 14.82
C GLU A 51 10.89 -18.74 13.93
N GLN A 52 10.70 -18.29 12.70
CA GLN A 52 11.77 -18.08 11.72
C GLN A 52 12.47 -16.73 11.92
N LEU A 53 11.78 -15.73 12.45
CA LEU A 53 12.32 -14.38 12.68
C LEU A 53 13.26 -14.30 13.90
N ASN A 54 13.37 -15.37 14.70
CA ASN A 54 14.21 -15.42 15.91
C ASN A 54 14.00 -14.20 16.82
N LEU A 55 12.73 -13.83 17.04
CA LEU A 55 12.39 -12.67 17.86
C LEU A 55 12.85 -12.86 19.30
N SER A 56 13.54 -11.86 19.86
CA SER A 56 13.89 -11.90 21.28
C SER A 56 12.64 -11.85 22.16
N ARG A 57 12.70 -12.41 23.37
CA ARG A 57 11.60 -12.34 24.35
C ARG A 57 11.16 -10.89 24.63
N ARG A 58 12.08 -9.93 24.53
CA ARG A 58 11.78 -8.50 24.68
C ARG A 58 11.01 -7.95 23.48
N GLN A 59 11.40 -8.32 22.25
CA GLN A 59 10.68 -7.95 21.02
C GLN A 59 9.27 -8.55 21.02
N GLU A 60 9.10 -9.83 21.37
CA GLU A 60 7.78 -10.46 21.45
C GLU A 60 6.85 -9.73 22.43
N ARG A 61 7.36 -9.36 23.61
CA ARG A 61 6.60 -8.58 24.59
C ARG A 61 6.20 -7.21 24.06
N LYS A 62 7.11 -6.51 23.37
CA LYS A 62 6.83 -5.21 22.74
C LYS A 62 5.77 -5.34 21.64
N ILE A 63 5.88 -6.34 20.77
CA ILE A 63 4.90 -6.61 19.70
C ILE A 63 3.51 -6.84 20.30
N LYS A 64 3.40 -7.68 21.33
CA LYS A 64 2.13 -7.94 22.03
C LYS A 64 1.56 -6.69 22.69
N ALA A 65 2.43 -5.84 23.26
CA ALA A 65 2.02 -4.57 23.87
C ALA A 65 1.49 -3.59 22.82
N VAL A 66 2.16 -3.49 21.66
CA VAL A 66 1.70 -2.70 20.51
C VAL A 66 0.34 -3.21 20.04
N GLN A 67 0.20 -4.50 19.74
CA GLN A 67 -1.08 -5.10 19.33
C GLN A 67 -2.22 -4.75 20.29
N LYS A 68 -2.02 -4.97 21.59
CA LYS A 68 -3.03 -4.65 22.62
C LYS A 68 -3.38 -3.16 22.67
N ARG A 69 -2.40 -2.26 22.51
CA ARG A 69 -2.63 -0.81 22.50
C ARG A 69 -3.50 -0.39 21.32
N TYR A 70 -3.21 -0.90 20.13
CA TYR A 70 -3.97 -0.54 18.93
C TYR A 70 -5.35 -1.19 18.90
N THR A 71 -5.53 -2.42 19.39
CA THR A 71 -6.87 -3.01 19.58
C THR A 71 -7.74 -2.14 20.49
N LYS A 72 -7.20 -1.66 21.62
CA LYS A 72 -7.93 -0.74 22.50
C LYS A 72 -8.25 0.60 21.84
N LYS A 73 -7.36 1.14 21.01
CA LYS A 73 -7.63 2.37 20.24
C LYS A 73 -8.76 2.16 19.24
N GLU A 74 -8.75 1.03 18.52
CA GLU A 74 -9.82 0.66 17.58
C GLU A 74 -11.16 0.51 18.29
N GLU A 75 -11.20 -0.18 19.43
CA GLU A 75 -12.41 -0.34 20.26
C GLU A 75 -12.97 1.02 20.72
N LYS A 76 -12.11 1.91 21.24
CA LYS A 76 -12.51 3.25 21.67
C LYS A 76 -13.08 4.09 20.52
N LEU A 77 -12.40 4.11 19.37
CA LEU A 77 -12.87 4.86 18.21
C LEU A 77 -14.19 4.30 17.65
N ALA A 78 -14.37 2.98 17.70
CA ALA A 78 -15.63 2.35 17.31
C ALA A 78 -16.79 2.80 18.22
N GLN A 79 -16.53 2.98 19.52
CA GLN A 79 -17.53 3.42 20.51
C GLN A 79 -17.86 4.92 20.41
N GLU A 80 -16.88 5.80 20.16
CA GLU A 80 -17.07 7.26 20.26
C GLU A 80 -17.75 7.90 19.03
N LYS A 81 -17.43 7.45 17.80
CA LYS A 81 -17.86 8.17 16.57
C LYS A 81 -18.29 7.26 15.42
N GLY A 82 -18.31 5.94 15.65
CA GLY A 82 -18.33 4.96 14.57
C GLY A 82 -16.99 4.99 13.80
N LEU A 83 -16.40 3.82 13.58
CA LEU A 83 -15.07 3.73 13.00
C LEU A 83 -15.08 4.12 11.52
N LYS A 84 -14.77 5.39 11.20
CA LYS A 84 -14.66 5.86 9.82
C LYS A 84 -13.52 5.13 9.11
N LEU A 85 -13.73 4.75 7.85
CA LEU A 85 -12.77 3.97 7.05
C LEU A 85 -11.37 4.61 7.02
N GLY A 86 -11.28 5.94 6.90
CA GLY A 86 -10.02 6.68 6.91
C GLY A 86 -9.27 6.61 8.25
N GLN A 87 -9.99 6.67 9.37
CA GLN A 87 -9.39 6.55 10.71
C GLN A 87 -8.87 5.13 10.97
N LYS A 88 -9.60 4.12 10.48
CA LYS A 88 -9.15 2.73 10.53
C LYS A 88 -7.83 2.54 9.79
N ARG A 89 -7.73 3.07 8.56
CA ARG A 89 -6.49 3.01 7.77
C ARG A 89 -5.33 3.73 8.46
N ALA A 90 -5.57 4.93 8.99
CA ALA A 90 -4.55 5.66 9.74
C ALA A 90 -4.04 4.89 10.96
N LEU A 91 -4.92 4.23 11.72
CA LEU A 91 -4.52 3.37 12.84
C LEU A 91 -3.74 2.13 12.40
N GLN A 92 -4.14 1.50 11.29
CA GLN A 92 -3.44 0.34 10.75
C GLN A 92 -2.03 0.70 10.31
N LYS A 93 -1.86 1.87 9.65
CA LYS A 93 -0.56 2.44 9.31
C LYS A 93 0.30 2.70 10.55
N GLU A 94 -0.23 3.44 11.52
CA GLU A 94 0.49 3.78 12.76
C GLU A 94 0.93 2.53 13.53
N LYS A 95 0.05 1.51 13.59
CA LYS A 95 0.36 0.22 14.23
C LYS A 95 1.50 -0.50 13.53
N ALA A 96 1.44 -0.55 12.21
CA ALA A 96 2.39 -1.30 11.42
C ALA A 96 3.78 -0.62 11.40
N GLU A 97 3.84 0.71 11.38
CA GLU A 97 5.07 1.47 11.65
C GLU A 97 5.64 1.13 13.04
N ALA A 98 4.81 1.17 14.09
CA ALA A 98 5.24 0.83 15.44
C ALA A 98 5.77 -0.61 15.56
N LEU A 99 5.22 -1.56 14.79
CA LEU A 99 5.73 -2.94 14.72
C LEU A 99 7.09 -3.00 14.01
N LEU A 100 7.26 -2.29 12.90
CA LEU A 100 8.54 -2.24 12.19
C LEU A 100 9.67 -1.61 13.02
N PHE A 101 9.36 -0.63 13.87
CA PHE A 101 10.34 -0.05 14.80
C PHE A 101 10.84 -1.02 15.88
N ILE A 102 10.14 -2.13 16.12
CA ILE A 102 10.58 -3.16 17.08
C ILE A 102 11.57 -4.13 16.44
N LEU A 103 11.49 -4.31 15.12
CA LEU A 103 12.33 -5.22 14.37
C LEU A 103 13.65 -4.54 13.99
N ASP A 104 14.71 -5.35 13.92
CA ASP A 104 16.00 -4.92 13.40
C ASP A 104 16.01 -5.04 11.85
N GLU A 105 16.98 -4.42 11.18
CA GLU A 105 17.01 -4.37 9.71
C GLU A 105 17.12 -5.78 9.10
N GLU A 106 17.98 -6.63 9.65
CA GLU A 106 18.12 -8.02 9.25
C GLU A 106 16.80 -8.80 9.39
N GLN A 107 16.02 -8.53 10.44
CA GLN A 107 14.73 -9.17 10.66
C GLN A 107 13.70 -8.69 9.63
N ILE A 108 13.72 -7.40 9.25
CA ILE A 108 12.86 -6.85 8.21
C ILE A 108 13.21 -7.44 6.84
N GLU A 109 14.49 -7.55 6.51
CA GLU A 109 14.95 -8.20 5.27
C GLU A 109 14.57 -9.67 5.23
N LYS A 110 14.73 -10.38 6.35
CA LYS A 110 14.29 -11.77 6.48
C LYS A 110 12.78 -11.89 6.30
N LEU A 111 12.00 -10.97 6.89
CA LEU A 111 10.55 -10.94 6.75
C LEU A 111 10.13 -10.69 5.29
N ASN A 112 10.82 -9.80 4.57
CA ASN A 112 10.64 -9.57 3.14
C ASN A 112 10.97 -10.81 2.30
N SER A 113 12.06 -11.51 2.63
CA SER A 113 12.48 -12.75 1.98
C SER A 113 11.45 -13.86 2.17
N LEU A 114 10.98 -14.06 3.41
CA LEU A 114 9.94 -15.04 3.75
C LEU A 114 8.58 -14.69 3.14
N ALA A 115 8.29 -13.42 2.96
CA ALA A 115 7.12 -12.95 2.22
C ALA A 115 7.24 -13.11 0.69
N GLY A 116 8.41 -13.50 0.18
CA GLY A 116 8.68 -13.66 -1.25
C GLY A 116 8.71 -12.34 -2.03
N ARG A 117 8.82 -11.19 -1.35
CA ARG A 117 8.81 -9.86 -1.98
C ARG A 117 9.83 -8.95 -1.32
N LYS A 118 10.85 -8.53 -2.07
CA LYS A 118 11.81 -7.52 -1.62
C LYS A 118 11.13 -6.16 -1.51
N GLY A 119 11.40 -5.46 -0.41
CA GLY A 119 10.90 -4.10 -0.17
C GLY A 119 9.45 -4.00 0.33
N LEU A 120 8.75 -5.12 0.56
CA LEU A 120 7.35 -5.12 1.02
C LEU A 120 7.18 -4.40 2.37
N PHE A 121 8.19 -4.52 3.22
CA PHE A 121 8.28 -3.89 4.52
C PHE A 121 9.56 -3.07 4.59
N LYS A 122 9.42 -1.76 4.83
CA LYS A 122 10.55 -0.84 5.00
C LYS A 122 10.19 0.19 6.07
N ARG A 123 11.17 0.57 6.90
CA ARG A 123 11.01 1.70 7.83
C ARG A 123 11.02 3.00 7.02
N ILE A 124 9.97 3.81 7.22
CA ILE A 124 9.96 5.20 6.76
C ILE A 124 10.61 5.98 7.92
N ILE A 125 11.82 6.50 7.68
CA ILE A 125 12.60 7.30 8.63
C ILE A 125 12.31 8.78 8.32
#